data_AF-A0A7C7N708-F1
#
_entry.id   AF-A0A7C7N708-F1
#
_cell.length_a   1.000
_cell.length_b   1.000
_cell.length_c   1.000
_cell.angle_alpha   90.00
_cell.angle_beta   90.00
_cell.angle_gamma   90.00
#
_symmetry.space_group_name_H-M   'P 1'
#
loop_
_entity.id
_entity.type
_entity.pdbx_description
1 polymer ?
#
loop_
_entity_poly.entity_id
_entity_poly.type
_entity_poly.pdbx_seq_one_letter_code
_entity_poly.pdbx_strand_id
1 'polypeptide(L)'
;MTLSVVVITKDEAHNIKDCLESVHWADERILVDAESSDQTVEIARSMNPPVQVFTRSWPGFGPQKNFGVAQASSDWILILDADERVTSALQHEIHDRLHRPDLGTVAYRVPRRNVLWGHWIRYGGLYPDYQIRLFQKGTAFYNDIPIHENLIVKGAIGTLRHPLDHYSERHIADHFKKMDVYTTLAAKGKWDARVSVSWHHLLLNPLVTLCKVLFLKQGVRDGVAGLINSLFSSMYT
;
A
#
# COMPACT_ATOMS: atom_id res chain seq x y z
N MET A 1 -17.64 -12.09 13.85
CA MET A 1 -17.53 -10.73 13.27
C MET A 1 -17.29 -10.91 11.80
N THR A 2 -17.93 -10.11 10.96
CA THR A 2 -17.75 -10.18 9.50
C THR A 2 -16.66 -9.23 9.02
N LEU A 3 -16.09 -9.52 7.84
CA LEU A 3 -15.04 -8.73 7.21
C LEU A 3 -15.41 -8.31 5.78
N SER A 4 -15.35 -7.01 5.53
CA SER A 4 -15.34 -6.44 4.19
C SER A 4 -13.92 -6.14 3.76
N VAL A 5 -13.53 -6.60 2.57
CA VAL A 5 -12.31 -6.14 1.90
C VAL A 5 -12.68 -5.09 0.87
N VAL A 6 -12.04 -3.93 0.95
CA VAL A 6 -12.25 -2.81 0.06
C VAL A 6 -10.96 -2.55 -0.71
N VAL A 7 -11.03 -2.65 -2.03
CA VAL A 7 -9.94 -2.40 -2.95
C VAL A 7 -10.27 -1.16 -3.79
N ILE A 8 -9.34 -0.23 -3.91
CA ILE A 8 -9.42 0.83 -4.93
C ILE A 8 -8.50 0.47 -6.10
N THR A 9 -8.89 0.79 -7.32
CA THR A 9 -8.12 0.36 -8.49
C THR A 9 -8.19 1.33 -9.66
N LYS A 10 -7.16 1.30 -10.50
CA LYS A 10 -7.13 1.90 -11.84
C LYS A 10 -6.10 1.20 -12.71
N ASP A 11 -6.53 0.61 -13.83
CA ASP A 11 -5.67 -0.04 -14.82
C ASP A 11 -4.73 -1.12 -14.21
N GLU A 12 -5.31 -2.03 -13.41
CA GLU A 12 -4.62 -3.08 -12.65
C GLU A 12 -5.01 -4.50 -13.10
N ALA A 13 -5.31 -4.71 -14.38
CA ALA A 13 -5.73 -6.02 -14.91
C ALA A 13 -4.68 -7.12 -14.61
N HIS A 14 -3.43 -6.73 -14.41
CA HIS A 14 -2.32 -7.63 -14.11
C HIS A 14 -2.22 -8.05 -12.64
N ASN A 15 -2.74 -7.28 -11.68
CA ASN A 15 -2.70 -7.62 -10.25
C ASN A 15 -4.06 -7.97 -9.66
N ILE A 16 -5.14 -7.39 -10.21
CA ILE A 16 -6.45 -7.37 -9.56
C ILE A 16 -6.99 -8.78 -9.25
N LYS A 17 -6.72 -9.75 -10.14
CA LYS A 17 -7.08 -11.15 -9.93
C LYS A 17 -6.42 -11.71 -8.68
N ASP A 18 -5.09 -11.65 -8.60
CA ASP A 18 -4.32 -12.21 -7.49
C ASP A 18 -4.64 -11.48 -6.17
N CYS A 19 -4.88 -10.17 -6.21
CA CYS A 19 -5.33 -9.38 -5.06
C CYS A 19 -6.66 -9.92 -4.52
N LEU A 20 -7.70 -10.00 -5.37
CA LEU A 20 -9.03 -10.43 -4.96
C LEU A 20 -9.12 -11.93 -4.64
N GLU A 21 -8.27 -12.77 -5.23
CA GLU A 21 -8.13 -14.20 -4.87
C GLU A 21 -7.51 -14.38 -3.49
N SER A 22 -6.53 -13.55 -3.12
CA SER A 22 -5.89 -13.59 -1.80
C SER A 22 -6.85 -13.34 -0.63
N VAL A 23 -8.00 -12.73 -0.93
CA VAL A 23 -9.06 -12.40 0.02
C VAL A 23 -10.40 -13.09 -0.29
N HIS A 24 -10.41 -14.16 -1.09
CA HIS A 24 -11.64 -14.88 -1.45
C HIS A 24 -12.44 -15.42 -0.25
N TRP A 25 -11.80 -15.50 0.92
CA TRP A 25 -12.35 -15.96 2.19
C TRP A 25 -13.09 -14.87 2.99
N ALA A 26 -13.05 -13.61 2.54
CA ALA A 26 -13.77 -12.51 3.20
C ALA A 26 -15.29 -12.60 2.93
N ASP A 27 -16.09 -12.17 3.89
CA ASP A 27 -17.56 -12.17 3.79
C ASP A 27 -18.06 -11.24 2.68
N GLU A 28 -17.37 -10.11 2.49
CA GLU A 28 -17.70 -9.12 1.47
C GLU A 28 -16.43 -8.63 0.77
N ARG A 29 -16.46 -8.54 -0.57
CA ARG A 29 -15.38 -7.95 -1.37
C ARG A 29 -15.94 -6.86 -2.25
N ILE A 30 -15.36 -5.67 -2.11
CA ILE A 30 -15.74 -4.45 -2.80
C ILE A 30 -14.54 -3.95 -3.59
N LEU A 31 -14.78 -3.63 -4.86
CA LEU A 31 -13.84 -2.98 -5.75
C LEU A 31 -14.40 -1.61 -6.15
N VAL A 32 -13.62 -0.56 -5.92
CA VAL A 32 -13.92 0.80 -6.39
C VAL A 32 -12.96 1.13 -7.53
N ASP A 33 -13.48 1.04 -8.75
CA ASP A 33 -12.77 1.31 -9.98
C ASP A 33 -12.76 2.80 -10.33
N ALA A 34 -11.58 3.33 -10.62
CA ALA A 34 -11.36 4.72 -11.01
C ALA A 34 -11.31 4.90 -12.54
N GLU A 35 -12.32 4.33 -13.21
CA GLU A 35 -12.52 4.38 -14.66
C GLU A 35 -11.36 3.72 -15.41
N SER A 36 -11.08 2.46 -15.06
CA SER A 36 -10.08 1.66 -15.78
C SER A 36 -10.44 1.53 -17.26
N SER A 37 -9.40 1.55 -18.09
CA SER A 37 -9.46 1.41 -19.54
C SER A 37 -8.97 0.04 -20.03
N ASP A 38 -8.35 -0.74 -19.15
CA ASP A 38 -7.94 -2.12 -19.39
C ASP A 38 -9.00 -3.13 -18.90
N GLN A 39 -8.61 -4.41 -18.80
CA GLN A 39 -9.50 -5.50 -18.43
C GLN A 39 -9.79 -5.62 -16.92
N THR A 40 -9.42 -4.63 -16.09
CA THR A 40 -9.50 -4.70 -14.62
C THR A 40 -10.91 -5.05 -14.15
N VAL A 41 -11.91 -4.36 -14.67
CA VAL A 41 -13.31 -4.49 -14.23
C VAL A 41 -13.90 -5.80 -14.71
N GLU A 42 -13.61 -6.22 -15.93
CA GLU A 42 -14.04 -7.50 -16.50
C GLU A 42 -13.52 -8.67 -15.67
N ILE A 43 -12.23 -8.64 -15.31
CA ILE A 43 -11.60 -9.66 -14.47
C ILE A 43 -12.32 -9.73 -13.12
N ALA A 44 -12.48 -8.60 -12.43
CA ALA A 44 -13.13 -8.56 -11.11
C ALA A 44 -14.57 -9.08 -11.14
N ARG A 45 -15.36 -8.73 -12.17
CA ARG A 45 -16.75 -9.20 -12.33
C ARG A 45 -16.84 -10.69 -12.65
N SER A 46 -15.81 -11.28 -13.26
CA SER A 46 -15.78 -12.70 -13.60
C SER A 46 -15.46 -13.63 -12.42
N MET A 47 -15.07 -13.08 -11.27
CA MET A 47 -14.62 -13.86 -10.14
C MET A 47 -15.75 -14.59 -9.40
N ASN A 48 -15.40 -15.72 -8.79
CA ASN A 48 -16.25 -16.46 -7.87
C ASN A 48 -15.52 -16.68 -6.53
N PRO A 49 -16.11 -16.35 -5.34
CA PRO A 49 -17.39 -15.65 -5.12
C PRO A 49 -17.51 -14.32 -5.89
N PRO A 50 -18.69 -13.69 -5.99
CA PRO A 50 -18.80 -12.40 -6.68
C PRO A 50 -18.04 -11.28 -5.94
N VAL A 51 -17.69 -10.23 -6.67
CA VAL A 51 -17.08 -8.99 -6.16
C VAL A 51 -18.02 -7.84 -6.50
N GLN A 52 -18.35 -7.00 -5.52
CA GLN A 52 -19.17 -5.82 -5.74
C GLN A 52 -18.32 -4.72 -6.37
N VAL A 53 -18.56 -4.41 -7.64
CA VAL A 53 -17.78 -3.42 -8.38
C VAL A 53 -18.55 -2.11 -8.50
N PHE A 54 -17.94 -1.02 -8.03
CA PHE A 54 -18.42 0.34 -8.17
C PHE A 54 -17.46 1.12 -9.07
N THR A 55 -17.99 1.89 -10.02
CA THR A 55 -17.18 2.80 -10.84
C THR A 55 -17.38 4.23 -10.35
N ARG A 56 -16.28 4.94 -10.12
CA ARG A 56 -16.28 6.32 -9.65
C ARG A 56 -15.02 7.04 -10.14
N SER A 57 -15.19 8.19 -10.79
CA SER A 57 -14.08 9.06 -11.20
C SER A 57 -13.11 9.35 -10.06
N TRP A 58 -11.85 9.68 -10.35
CA TRP A 58 -10.78 9.79 -9.34
C TRP A 58 -10.75 11.16 -8.63
N PRO A 59 -11.23 11.30 -7.38
CA PRO A 59 -11.06 12.53 -6.60
C PRO A 59 -9.73 12.58 -5.83
N GLY A 60 -8.97 11.47 -5.79
CA GLY A 60 -7.83 11.27 -4.89
C GLY A 60 -7.97 10.02 -4.02
N PHE A 61 -6.87 9.57 -3.43
CA PHE A 61 -6.79 8.31 -2.69
C PHE A 61 -7.76 8.26 -1.48
N GLY A 62 -7.69 9.26 -0.59
CA GLY A 62 -8.51 9.31 0.62
C GLY A 62 -10.02 9.27 0.33
N PRO A 63 -10.55 10.18 -0.51
CA PRO A 63 -11.98 10.15 -0.85
C PRO A 63 -12.39 8.90 -1.64
N GLN A 64 -11.51 8.26 -2.41
CA GLN A 64 -11.81 6.99 -3.09
C GLN A 64 -11.92 5.84 -2.08
N LYS A 65 -10.97 5.72 -1.14
CA LYS A 65 -11.01 4.74 -0.06
C LYS A 65 -12.23 4.92 0.85
N ASN A 66 -12.54 6.17 1.23
CA ASN A 66 -13.73 6.49 2.03
C ASN A 66 -15.04 6.10 1.33
N PHE A 67 -15.14 6.29 0.01
CA PHE A 67 -16.31 5.84 -0.74
C PHE A 67 -16.50 4.33 -0.64
N GLY A 68 -15.42 3.55 -0.83
CA GLY A 68 -15.47 2.09 -0.69
C GLY A 68 -15.82 1.64 0.74
N VAL A 69 -15.24 2.30 1.75
CA VAL A 69 -15.60 2.09 3.18
C VAL A 69 -17.08 2.34 3.44
N ALA A 70 -17.67 3.34 2.78
CA ALA A 70 -19.10 3.63 2.93
C ALA A 70 -20.01 2.58 2.29
N GLN A 71 -19.54 1.86 1.27
CA GLN A 71 -20.29 0.74 0.66
C GLN A 71 -20.19 -0.55 1.49
N ALA A 72 -19.15 -0.70 2.30
CA ALA A 72 -18.92 -1.89 3.12
C ALA A 72 -20.02 -2.07 4.17
N SER A 73 -20.49 -3.30 4.37
CA SER A 73 -21.57 -3.64 5.31
C SER A 73 -21.09 -4.38 6.58
N SER A 74 -19.88 -4.92 6.57
CA SER A 74 -19.35 -5.74 7.66
C SER A 74 -18.89 -4.97 8.91
N ASP A 75 -18.66 -5.71 9.99
CA ASP A 75 -18.14 -5.18 11.28
C ASP A 75 -16.74 -4.59 11.14
N TRP A 76 -15.89 -5.23 10.35
CA TRP A 76 -14.50 -4.86 10.10
C TRP A 76 -14.23 -4.62 8.62
N ILE A 77 -13.26 -3.75 8.35
CA ILE A 77 -12.82 -3.38 7.01
C ILE A 77 -11.33 -3.62 6.89
N LEU A 78 -10.94 -4.36 5.86
CA LEU A 78 -9.57 -4.44 5.37
C LEU A 78 -9.46 -3.63 4.08
N ILE A 79 -8.68 -2.56 4.09
CA ILE A 79 -8.37 -1.79 2.88
C ILE A 79 -7.13 -2.40 2.24
N LEU A 80 -7.18 -2.70 0.95
CA LEU A 80 -6.02 -3.14 0.17
C LEU A 80 -5.85 -2.23 -1.06
N ASP A 81 -4.59 -2.06 -1.47
CA ASP A 81 -4.30 -1.55 -2.80
C ASP A 81 -4.32 -2.74 -3.79
N ALA A 82 -4.63 -2.51 -5.06
CA ALA A 82 -4.83 -3.59 -6.04
C ALA A 82 -3.55 -4.41 -6.34
N ASP A 83 -2.37 -3.89 -5.99
CA ASP A 83 -1.07 -4.55 -6.06
C ASP A 83 -0.67 -5.26 -4.75
N GLU A 84 -1.56 -5.31 -3.76
CA GLU A 84 -1.34 -5.99 -2.48
C GLU A 84 -2.04 -7.36 -2.41
N ARG A 85 -1.46 -8.29 -1.64
CA ARG A 85 -1.99 -9.65 -1.45
C ARG A 85 -1.91 -10.07 0.00
N VAL A 86 -2.99 -10.65 0.52
CA VAL A 86 -3.01 -11.23 1.86
C VAL A 86 -2.35 -12.59 1.83
N THR A 87 -1.29 -12.76 2.63
CA THR A 87 -0.64 -14.06 2.80
C THR A 87 -1.52 -15.00 3.61
N SER A 88 -1.40 -16.31 3.39
CA SER A 88 -2.18 -17.28 4.18
C SER A 88 -1.91 -17.14 5.69
N ALA A 89 -0.69 -16.81 6.10
CA ALA A 89 -0.37 -16.58 7.51
C ALA A 89 -1.08 -15.33 8.06
N LEU A 90 -1.15 -14.25 7.28
CA LEU A 90 -1.90 -13.06 7.64
C LEU A 90 -3.41 -13.31 7.67
N GLN A 91 -3.95 -14.09 6.73
CA GLN A 91 -5.36 -14.50 6.77
C GLN A 91 -5.71 -15.19 8.10
N HIS A 92 -4.94 -16.20 8.52
CA HIS A 92 -5.18 -16.88 9.80
C HIS A 92 -5.09 -15.91 10.98
N GLU A 93 -4.09 -15.02 10.98
CA GLU A 93 -3.94 -14.03 12.05
C GLU A 93 -5.12 -13.03 12.08
N ILE A 94 -5.60 -12.56 10.92
CA ILE A 94 -6.78 -11.70 10.85
C ILE A 94 -7.99 -12.45 11.42
N HIS A 95 -8.23 -13.68 10.99
CA HIS A 95 -9.35 -14.48 11.49
C HIS A 95 -9.30 -14.65 13.02
N ASP A 96 -8.12 -14.94 13.58
CA ASP A 96 -7.92 -15.05 15.03
C ASP A 96 -8.24 -13.72 15.74
N ARG A 97 -7.79 -12.59 15.20
CA ARG A 97 -8.03 -11.26 15.77
C ARG A 97 -9.47 -10.79 15.66
N LEU A 98 -10.21 -11.21 14.64
CA LEU A 98 -11.64 -10.92 14.52
C LEU A 98 -12.49 -11.76 15.47
N HIS A 99 -12.03 -12.95 15.86
CA HIS A 99 -12.72 -13.81 16.84
C HIS A 99 -12.33 -13.49 18.28
N ARG A 100 -11.10 -13.01 18.50
CA ARG A 100 -10.54 -12.67 19.81
C ARG A 100 -9.78 -11.35 19.72
N PRO A 101 -10.49 -10.22 19.55
CA PRO A 101 -9.83 -8.92 19.48
C PRO A 101 -9.18 -8.58 20.81
N ASP A 102 -8.01 -7.94 20.75
CA ASP A 102 -7.37 -7.37 21.94
C ASP A 102 -8.31 -6.33 22.56
N LEU A 103 -8.41 -6.30 23.90
CA LEU A 103 -9.36 -5.44 24.60
C LEU A 103 -9.19 -3.96 24.18
N GLY A 104 -10.25 -3.37 23.62
CA GLY A 104 -10.27 -1.96 23.19
C GLY A 104 -9.54 -1.67 21.88
N THR A 105 -9.00 -2.68 21.19
CA THR A 105 -8.33 -2.50 19.89
C THR A 105 -9.36 -2.41 18.77
N VAL A 106 -9.31 -1.30 18.03
CA VAL A 106 -10.26 -0.98 16.95
C VAL A 106 -9.61 -0.94 15.58
N ALA A 107 -8.29 -1.06 15.50
CA ALA A 107 -7.54 -1.13 14.25
C ALA A 107 -6.24 -1.89 14.44
N TYR A 108 -5.68 -2.39 13.34
CA TYR A 108 -4.39 -3.06 13.31
C TYR A 108 -3.52 -2.52 12.19
N ARG A 109 -2.26 -2.23 12.52
CA ARG A 109 -1.21 -2.06 11.52
C ARG A 109 -0.66 -3.41 11.09
N VAL A 110 -0.43 -3.55 9.80
CA VAL A 110 0.02 -4.76 9.13
C VAL A 110 1.36 -4.49 8.48
N PRO A 111 2.40 -5.31 8.70
CA PRO A 111 3.65 -5.16 7.99
C PRO A 111 3.46 -5.48 6.50
N ARG A 112 4.23 -4.85 5.63
CA ARG A 112 4.18 -5.02 4.19
C ARG A 112 5.53 -5.47 3.65
N ARG A 113 5.55 -6.57 2.90
CA ARG A 113 6.71 -7.06 2.16
C ARG A 113 6.68 -6.44 0.78
N ASN A 114 7.58 -5.51 0.53
CA ASN A 114 7.74 -4.88 -0.78
C ASN A 114 8.47 -5.85 -1.72
N VAL A 115 7.76 -6.33 -2.74
CA VAL A 115 8.30 -7.20 -3.80
C VAL A 115 8.54 -6.33 -5.03
N LEU A 116 9.80 -6.00 -5.29
CA LEU A 116 10.22 -5.16 -6.41
C LEU A 116 10.91 -6.02 -7.46
N TRP A 117 10.44 -5.95 -8.70
CA TRP A 117 10.97 -6.67 -9.86
C TRP A 117 11.14 -8.18 -9.62
N GLY A 118 10.21 -8.76 -8.87
CA GLY A 118 10.20 -10.18 -8.50
C GLY A 118 11.03 -10.54 -7.25
N HIS A 119 11.66 -9.57 -6.60
CA HIS A 119 12.47 -9.78 -5.40
C HIS A 119 11.83 -9.12 -4.18
N TRP A 120 11.62 -9.88 -3.12
CA TRP A 120 11.31 -9.28 -1.82
C TRP A 120 12.51 -8.51 -1.30
N ILE A 121 12.36 -7.20 -1.12
CA ILE A 121 13.39 -6.34 -0.53
C ILE A 121 13.16 -6.26 0.97
N ARG A 122 14.04 -6.90 1.73
CA ARG A 122 13.91 -7.01 3.19
C ARG A 122 14.71 -5.95 3.93
N TYR A 123 15.82 -5.51 3.36
CA TYR A 123 16.71 -4.53 3.96
C TYR A 123 16.57 -3.19 3.22
N GLY A 124 17.52 -2.28 3.40
CA GLY A 124 17.46 -0.96 2.77
C GLY A 124 16.39 -0.02 3.36
N GLY A 125 15.76 -0.42 4.46
CA GLY A 125 14.71 0.37 5.13
C GLY A 125 13.30 0.14 4.60
N LEU A 126 13.09 -0.85 3.73
CA LEU A 126 11.78 -1.20 3.16
C LEU A 126 10.97 -2.20 4.00
N TYR A 127 11.56 -2.76 5.05
CA TYR A 127 10.87 -3.67 5.97
C TYR A 127 11.42 -3.55 7.41
N PRO A 128 10.57 -3.64 8.45
CA PRO A 128 9.11 -3.70 8.38
C PRO A 128 8.50 -2.34 7.96
N ASP A 129 7.61 -2.39 6.98
CA ASP A 129 6.80 -1.25 6.52
C ASP A 129 5.37 -1.43 7.04
N TYR A 130 4.99 -0.70 8.09
CA TYR A 130 3.69 -0.89 8.74
C TYR A 130 2.63 0.05 8.17
N GLN A 131 1.52 -0.54 7.73
CA GLN A 131 0.35 0.17 7.20
C GLN A 131 -0.89 -0.14 8.04
N ILE A 132 -1.67 0.87 8.43
CA ILE A 132 -2.97 0.62 9.10
C ILE A 132 -3.98 0.21 8.03
N ARG A 133 -4.31 -1.09 7.98
CA ARG A 133 -5.09 -1.68 6.89
C ARG A 133 -6.40 -2.31 7.37
N LEU A 134 -6.43 -2.82 8.60
CA LEU A 134 -7.59 -3.49 9.20
C LEU A 134 -8.17 -2.63 10.31
N PHE A 135 -9.46 -2.31 10.28
CA PHE A 135 -10.12 -1.50 11.30
C PHE A 135 -11.61 -1.79 11.43
N GLN A 136 -12.15 -1.52 12.60
CA GLN A 136 -13.58 -1.64 12.88
C GLN A 136 -14.33 -0.53 12.14
N LYS A 137 -15.43 -0.89 11.48
CA LYS A 137 -16.25 0.08 10.76
C LYS A 137 -16.71 1.20 11.70
N GLY A 138 -16.58 2.45 11.25
CA GLY A 138 -16.97 3.64 12.01
C GLY A 138 -15.92 4.17 13.00
N THR A 139 -14.78 3.49 13.19
CA THR A 139 -13.71 3.97 14.08
C THR A 139 -12.58 4.68 13.33
N ALA A 140 -12.54 4.60 12.00
CA ALA A 140 -11.50 5.21 11.19
C ALA A 140 -12.02 5.86 9.90
N PHE A 141 -11.30 6.87 9.41
CA PHE A 141 -11.56 7.55 8.14
C PHE A 141 -10.27 8.09 7.52
N TYR A 142 -10.20 8.13 6.19
CA TYR A 142 -9.07 8.74 5.48
C TYR A 142 -9.26 10.26 5.39
N ASN A 143 -8.18 11.01 5.57
CA ASN A 143 -8.17 12.45 5.29
C ASN A 143 -8.03 12.74 3.78
N ASP A 144 -8.23 13.99 3.40
CA ASP A 144 -8.21 14.44 2.00
C ASP A 144 -6.83 14.98 1.57
N ILE A 145 -5.75 14.40 2.11
CA ILE A 145 -4.39 14.80 1.70
C ILE A 145 -4.05 14.12 0.36
N PRO A 146 -3.53 14.85 -0.65
CA PRO A 146 -3.33 14.30 -2.00
C PRO A 146 -2.34 13.14 -2.11
N ILE A 147 -1.35 13.04 -1.21
CA ILE A 147 -0.31 12.01 -1.21
C ILE A 147 -0.05 11.60 0.24
N HIS A 148 0.08 10.30 0.49
CA HIS A 148 0.21 9.73 1.85
C HIS A 148 -0.98 10.11 2.73
N GLU A 149 -2.19 9.85 2.22
CA GLU A 149 -3.40 9.97 3.00
C GLU A 149 -3.27 9.17 4.30
N ASN A 150 -3.64 9.80 5.41
CA ASN A 150 -3.56 9.17 6.73
C ASN A 150 -4.93 8.61 7.10
N LEU A 151 -4.95 7.35 7.49
CA LEU A 151 -6.10 6.75 8.15
C LEU A 151 -6.13 7.26 9.61
N ILE A 152 -7.08 8.15 9.90
CA ILE A 152 -7.29 8.68 11.23
C ILE A 152 -8.15 7.68 12.00
N VAL A 153 -7.59 7.07 13.04
CA VAL A 153 -8.25 6.07 13.88
C VAL A 153 -8.61 6.67 15.25
N LYS A 154 -9.84 6.44 15.70
CA LYS A 154 -10.33 6.80 17.04
C LYS A 154 -10.37 5.55 17.93
N GLY A 155 -9.25 5.22 18.57
CA GLY A 155 -9.15 4.12 19.53
C GLY A 155 -7.77 3.47 19.53
N ALA A 156 -7.62 2.33 20.21
CA ALA A 156 -6.34 1.65 20.29
C ALA A 156 -6.01 0.90 18.98
N ILE A 157 -4.73 0.96 18.59
CA ILE A 157 -4.19 0.33 17.38
C ILE A 157 -3.27 -0.82 17.78
N GLY A 158 -3.64 -2.04 17.42
CA GLY A 158 -2.83 -3.24 17.55
C GLY A 158 -1.84 -3.42 16.39
N THR A 159 -1.01 -4.44 16.47
CA THR A 159 -0.02 -4.77 15.43
C THR A 159 -0.12 -6.24 15.05
N LEU A 160 -0.34 -6.51 13.78
CA LEU A 160 -0.23 -7.87 13.23
C LEU A 160 1.23 -8.22 12.96
N ARG A 161 1.54 -9.51 12.98
CA ARG A 161 2.89 -10.05 12.82
C ARG A 161 3.15 -10.48 11.38
N HIS A 162 2.15 -11.05 10.72
CA HIS A 162 2.28 -11.57 9.37
C HIS A 162 2.03 -10.48 8.33
N PRO A 163 2.79 -10.47 7.23
CA PRO A 163 2.74 -9.36 6.29
C PRO A 163 1.74 -9.54 5.16
N LEU A 164 1.40 -8.41 4.54
CA LEU A 164 0.91 -8.32 3.16
C LEU A 164 2.10 -8.43 2.20
N ASP A 165 1.88 -8.99 1.02
CA ASP A 165 2.81 -8.84 -0.10
C ASP A 165 2.38 -7.68 -0.98
N HIS A 166 3.32 -6.87 -1.43
CA HIS A 166 3.06 -5.66 -2.22
C HIS A 166 3.92 -5.66 -3.48
N TYR A 167 3.26 -5.81 -4.62
CA TYR A 167 3.87 -6.02 -5.94
C TYR A 167 3.87 -4.71 -6.75
N SER A 168 4.36 -3.64 -6.13
CA SER A 168 4.19 -2.29 -6.66
C SER A 168 4.97 -1.99 -7.95
N GLU A 169 6.07 -2.71 -8.20
CA GLU A 169 6.90 -2.49 -9.38
C GLU A 169 7.30 -3.84 -9.98
N ARG A 170 6.81 -4.11 -11.18
CA ARG A 170 7.11 -5.35 -11.89
C ARG A 170 8.42 -5.25 -12.67
N HIS A 171 8.67 -4.08 -13.26
CA HIS A 171 9.84 -3.80 -14.06
C HIS A 171 10.56 -2.55 -13.54
N ILE A 172 11.88 -2.49 -13.76
CA ILE A 172 12.68 -1.30 -13.44
C ILE A 172 12.12 -0.05 -14.13
N ALA A 173 11.51 -0.19 -15.32
CA ALA A 173 10.86 0.92 -16.02
C ALA A 173 9.70 1.55 -15.21
N ASP A 174 8.99 0.75 -14.40
CA ASP A 174 7.91 1.25 -13.55
C ASP A 174 8.46 2.16 -12.45
N HIS A 175 9.66 1.85 -11.95
CA HIS A 175 10.38 2.68 -11.01
C HIS A 175 10.61 4.09 -11.57
N PHE A 176 11.13 4.19 -12.80
CA PHE A 176 11.42 5.49 -13.42
C PHE A 176 10.16 6.33 -13.64
N LYS A 177 9.03 5.71 -14.01
CA LYS A 177 7.74 6.41 -14.14
C LYS A 177 7.28 6.97 -12.80
N LYS A 178 7.33 6.17 -11.74
CA LYS A 178 7.01 6.63 -10.38
C LYS A 178 7.97 7.73 -9.95
N MET A 179 9.27 7.55 -10.17
CA MET A 179 10.30 8.49 -9.79
C MET A 179 10.04 9.88 -10.38
N ASP A 180 9.69 9.98 -11.66
CA ASP A 180 9.38 11.25 -12.33
C ASP A 180 8.23 12.00 -11.61
N VAL A 181 7.15 11.29 -11.29
CA VAL A 181 6.00 11.84 -10.57
C VAL A 181 6.39 12.28 -9.14
N TYR A 182 6.99 11.38 -8.35
CA TYR A 182 7.30 11.64 -6.94
C TYR A 182 8.37 12.72 -6.77
N THR A 183 9.42 12.74 -7.60
CA THR A 183 10.46 13.76 -7.54
C THR A 183 9.93 15.14 -7.96
N THR A 184 9.05 15.20 -8.98
CA THR A 184 8.38 16.44 -9.38
C THR A 184 7.51 17.00 -8.25
N LEU A 185 6.71 16.14 -7.60
CA LEU A 185 5.85 16.54 -6.48
C LEU A 185 6.68 16.99 -5.27
N ALA A 186 7.77 16.28 -4.95
CA ALA A 186 8.68 16.64 -3.87
C ALA A 186 9.40 17.98 -4.14
N ALA A 187 9.85 18.20 -5.39
CA ALA A 187 10.48 19.45 -5.80
C ALA A 187 9.51 20.63 -5.69
N LYS A 188 8.26 20.45 -6.15
CA LYS A 188 7.20 21.45 -5.99
C LYS A 188 6.92 21.76 -4.52
N GLY A 189 6.81 20.73 -3.68
CA GLY A 189 6.63 20.92 -2.23
C GLY A 189 7.76 21.74 -1.58
N LYS A 190 9.02 21.46 -1.93
CA LYS A 190 10.18 22.24 -1.47
C LYS A 190 10.14 23.69 -1.99
N TRP A 191 9.75 23.89 -3.24
CA TRP A 191 9.60 25.20 -3.85
C TRP A 191 8.53 26.05 -3.13
N ASP A 192 7.34 25.49 -2.91
CA ASP A 192 6.23 26.16 -2.25
C ASP A 192 6.57 26.51 -0.79
N ALA A 193 7.31 25.62 -0.11
CA ALA A 193 7.83 25.85 1.24
C ALA A 193 9.05 26.78 1.30
N ARG A 194 9.51 27.31 0.16
CA ARG A 194 10.69 28.20 0.03
C ARG A 194 11.96 27.60 0.65
N VAL A 195 12.14 26.29 0.52
CA VAL A 195 13.34 25.58 0.97
C VAL A 195 14.50 25.91 0.04
N SER A 196 15.60 26.42 0.59
CA SER A 196 16.81 26.68 -0.19
C SER A 196 17.59 25.39 -0.47
N VAL A 197 17.96 25.18 -1.73
CA VAL A 197 18.76 24.03 -2.18
C VAL A 197 20.10 24.53 -2.71
N SER A 198 21.19 24.02 -2.15
CA SER A 198 22.56 24.34 -2.57
C SER A 198 23.18 23.19 -3.36
N TRP A 199 24.22 23.46 -4.15
CA TRP A 199 24.90 22.46 -4.99
C TRP A 199 25.42 21.25 -4.18
N HIS A 200 25.86 21.46 -2.94
CA HIS A 200 26.36 20.38 -2.09
C HIS A 200 25.26 19.43 -1.63
N HIS A 201 23.99 19.86 -1.56
CA HIS A 201 22.88 18.94 -1.32
C HIS A 201 22.72 17.97 -2.49
N LEU A 202 22.82 18.47 -3.73
CA LEU A 202 22.71 17.67 -4.95
C LEU A 202 23.86 16.66 -5.10
N LEU A 203 25.04 16.97 -4.55
CA LEU A 203 26.20 16.08 -4.60
C LEU A 203 26.27 15.12 -3.41
N LEU A 204 26.11 15.64 -2.18
CA LEU A 204 26.35 14.89 -0.96
C LEU A 204 25.15 14.05 -0.52
N ASN A 205 23.92 14.54 -0.68
CA ASN A 205 22.75 13.79 -0.22
C ASN A 205 22.65 12.43 -0.92
N PRO A 206 22.79 12.31 -2.26
CA PRO A 206 22.76 11.01 -2.93
C PRO A 206 23.80 10.03 -2.38
N LEU A 207 25.04 10.48 -2.18
CA LEU A 207 26.13 9.65 -1.66
C LEU A 207 25.85 9.19 -0.22
N VAL A 208 25.37 10.11 0.63
CA VAL A 208 24.99 9.81 2.01
C VAL A 208 23.85 8.81 2.04
N THR A 209 22.80 9.00 1.23
CA THR A 209 21.66 8.10 1.15
C THR A 209 22.07 6.73 0.62
N LEU A 210 22.92 6.66 -0.41
CA LEU A 210 23.44 5.39 -0.94
C LEU A 210 24.18 4.61 0.15
N CYS A 211 25.14 5.23 0.83
CA CYS A 211 25.90 4.60 1.91
C CYS A 211 25.00 4.19 3.09
N LYS A 212 24.04 5.04 3.45
CA LYS A 212 23.05 4.76 4.50
C LYS A 212 22.19 3.55 4.14
N VAL A 213 21.68 3.45 2.93
CA VAL A 213 20.79 2.36 2.51
C VAL A 213 21.57 1.05 2.37
N LEU A 214 22.76 1.09 1.76
CA LEU A 214 23.61 -0.09 1.58
C LEU A 214 24.12 -0.67 2.91
N PHE A 215 24.75 0.17 3.74
CA PHE A 215 25.50 -0.30 4.90
C PHE A 215 24.69 -0.19 6.19
N LEU A 216 24.16 1.00 6.51
CA LEU A 216 23.43 1.21 7.78
C LEU A 216 22.09 0.48 7.79
N LYS A 217 21.37 0.50 6.65
CA LYS A 217 20.12 -0.25 6.46
C LYS A 217 20.34 -1.64 5.87
N GLN A 218 21.60 -2.07 5.73
CA GLN A 218 21.99 -3.42 5.33
C GLN A 218 21.46 -3.86 3.95
N GLY A 219 21.18 -2.92 3.04
CA GLY A 219 20.68 -3.22 1.69
C GLY A 219 21.54 -4.23 0.92
N VAL A 220 22.85 -4.29 1.19
CA VAL A 220 23.76 -5.29 0.60
C VAL A 220 23.34 -6.74 0.82
N ARG A 221 22.54 -7.03 1.86
CA ARG A 221 22.05 -8.38 2.20
C ARG A 221 20.98 -8.90 1.24
N ASP A 222 20.33 -8.01 0.47
CA ASP A 222 19.42 -8.39 -0.62
C ASP A 222 20.15 -8.55 -1.97
N GLY A 223 21.49 -8.58 -1.95
CA GLY A 223 22.32 -8.79 -3.15
C GLY A 223 22.13 -7.71 -4.20
N VAL A 224 21.98 -8.11 -5.47
CA VAL A 224 21.81 -7.18 -6.60
C VAL A 224 20.54 -6.35 -6.45
N ALA A 225 19.42 -6.96 -6.00
CA ALA A 225 18.17 -6.25 -5.80
C ALA A 225 18.31 -5.13 -4.75
N GLY A 226 19.04 -5.42 -3.67
CA GLY A 226 19.39 -4.44 -2.64
C GLY A 226 20.28 -3.30 -3.16
N LEU A 227 21.24 -3.61 -4.02
CA LEU A 227 22.08 -2.60 -4.67
C LEU A 227 21.25 -1.68 -5.57
N ILE A 228 20.40 -2.25 -6.43
CA ILE A 228 19.53 -1.48 -7.33
C ILE A 228 18.60 -0.57 -6.51
N ASN A 229 17.94 -1.11 -5.47
CA ASN A 229 17.09 -0.31 -4.59
C ASN A 229 17.86 0.84 -3.90
N SER A 230 19.11 0.59 -3.50
CA SER A 230 19.94 1.61 -2.85
C SER A 230 20.33 2.73 -3.82
N LEU A 231 20.64 2.37 -5.07
CA LEU A 231 20.91 3.35 -6.14
C LEU A 231 19.66 4.19 -6.41
N PHE A 232 18.50 3.56 -6.55
CA PHE A 232 17.26 4.31 -6.73
C PHE A 232 16.95 5.21 -5.55
N SER A 233 17.07 4.73 -4.31
CA SER A 233 16.90 5.55 -3.11
C SER A 233 17.81 6.78 -3.11
N SER A 234 19.03 6.67 -3.64
CA SER A 234 19.97 7.78 -3.74
C SER A 234 19.56 8.86 -4.75
N MET A 235 18.68 8.54 -5.71
CA MET A 235 18.20 9.48 -6.71
C MET A 235 17.06 10.38 -6.21
N TYR A 236 16.41 10.04 -5.08
CA TYR A 236 15.26 10.77 -4.52
C TYR A 236 15.60 11.89 -3.53
N THR A 237 16.88 12.07 -3.16
CA THR A 237 17.27 12.74 -1.91
C THR A 237 17.79 14.17 -2.03
#